data_AF-A0A7S0KKZ4-F1
#
_entry.id   AF-A0A7S0KKZ4-F1
#
_cell.length_a   1.000
_cell.length_b   1.000
_cell.length_c   1.000
_cell.angle_alpha   90.00
_cell.angle_beta   90.00
_cell.angle_gamma   90.00
#
_symmetry.space_group_name_H-M   'P 1'
#
loop_
_entity.id
_entity.type
_entity.pdbx_description
1 polymer ?
#
loop_
_entity_poly.entity_id
_entity_poly.type
_entity_poly.pdbx_seq_one_letter_code
_entity_poly.pdbx_strand_id
1 'polypeptide(L)'
;RETDGIGEIILTPDGGATLLEGLTTNLFVVRTRVDMPYHGVADAKSSVELVTAPRDSVLPGLARDAVIRASVAEGLPVREEPVLASDADCWTEAFLTNAVRLVQPVREVRWGSSDGKSSE
;
A
#
# COMPACT_ATOMS: atom_id res chain seq x y z
N ARG A 1 -7.06 18.54 -18.30
CA ARG A 1 -7.54 17.25 -17.76
C ARG A 1 -7.72 17.48 -16.28
N GLU A 2 -8.98 17.49 -15.85
CA GLU A 2 -9.40 17.91 -14.52
C GLU A 2 -8.94 16.88 -13.48
N THR A 3 -8.32 17.34 -12.40
CA THR A 3 -7.93 16.53 -11.23
C THR A 3 -9.13 16.17 -10.36
N ASP A 4 -10.33 16.24 -10.92
CA ASP A 4 -11.57 16.09 -10.17
C ASP A 4 -11.69 14.65 -9.67
N GLY A 5 -11.85 14.50 -8.36
CA GLY A 5 -11.89 13.21 -7.68
C GLY A 5 -10.53 12.61 -7.28
N ILE A 6 -9.39 13.27 -7.51
CA ILE A 6 -8.11 12.83 -6.92
C ILE A 6 -8.04 13.30 -5.46
N GLY A 7 -7.97 12.33 -4.53
CA GLY A 7 -7.95 12.61 -3.10
C GLY A 7 -6.56 12.74 -2.47
N GLU A 8 -5.53 12.19 -3.09
CA GLU A 8 -4.14 12.16 -2.58
C GLU A 8 -3.14 11.92 -3.72
N ILE A 9 -1.89 12.34 -3.52
CA ILE A 9 -0.76 12.00 -4.40
C ILE A 9 0.12 10.98 -3.68
N ILE A 10 0.34 9.80 -4.28
CA ILE A 10 1.25 8.79 -3.75
C ILE A 10 2.67 9.03 -4.27
N LEU A 11 3.62 9.04 -3.35
CA LEU A 11 5.04 9.20 -3.62
C LEU A 11 5.66 7.85 -4.02
N THR A 12 6.43 7.88 -5.10
CA THR A 12 7.08 6.69 -5.67
C THR A 12 8.55 7.03 -5.98
N PRO A 13 9.52 6.29 -5.44
CA PRO A 13 10.94 6.61 -5.62
C PRO A 13 11.51 6.15 -6.96
N ASP A 14 10.81 5.27 -7.67
CA ASP A 14 11.31 4.48 -8.80
C ASP A 14 10.38 4.52 -10.03
N GLY A 15 9.67 5.63 -10.21
CA GLY A 15 8.79 5.81 -11.37
C GLY A 15 7.50 4.99 -11.31
N GLY A 16 7.17 4.43 -10.14
CA GLY A 16 5.86 3.81 -9.88
C GLY A 16 5.88 2.30 -9.64
N ALA A 17 7.05 1.68 -9.51
CA ALA A 17 7.10 0.28 -9.10
C ALA A 17 6.82 0.16 -7.59
N THR A 18 7.35 1.07 -6.79
CA THR A 18 7.20 1.13 -5.33
C THR A 18 6.30 2.29 -4.92
N LEU A 19 5.29 1.99 -4.10
CA LEU A 19 4.44 2.96 -3.43
C LEU A 19 4.92 3.15 -1.98
N LEU A 20 5.16 4.39 -1.57
CA LEU A 20 5.65 4.70 -0.21
C LEU A 20 4.54 5.26 0.67
N GLU A 21 4.16 6.51 0.43
CA GLU A 21 3.22 7.27 1.24
C GLU A 21 2.59 8.39 0.42
N GLY A 22 1.60 9.09 0.98
CA GLY A 22 1.08 10.33 0.44
C GLY A 22 1.88 11.56 0.89
N LEU A 23 1.44 12.76 0.55
CA LEU A 23 2.15 13.99 0.96
C LEU A 23 2.15 14.22 2.48
N THR A 24 1.07 13.79 3.14
CA THR A 24 0.89 13.94 4.60
C THR A 24 0.27 12.70 5.25
N THR A 25 0.25 11.58 4.54
CA THR A 25 -0.43 10.35 4.95
C THR A 25 0.47 9.16 4.73
N ASN A 26 0.43 8.14 5.57
CA ASN A 26 1.11 6.87 5.30
C ASN A 26 0.17 5.88 4.59
N LEU A 27 0.70 5.10 3.64
CA LEU A 27 -0.04 4.08 2.88
C LEU A 27 0.04 2.72 3.56
N PHE A 28 -1.11 2.06 3.62
CA PHE A 28 -1.24 0.67 4.03
C PHE A 28 -1.98 -0.12 2.97
N VAL A 29 -1.60 -1.39 2.85
CA VAL A 29 -2.27 -2.38 2.01
C VAL A 29 -2.47 -3.65 2.82
N VAL A 30 -3.68 -4.21 2.78
CA VAL A 30 -3.92 -5.59 3.19
C VAL A 30 -3.80 -6.45 1.95
N ARG A 31 -2.92 -7.46 1.98
CA ARG A 31 -2.76 -8.39 0.86
C ARG A 31 -2.96 -9.83 1.30
N THR A 32 -3.48 -10.63 0.38
CA THR A 32 -3.52 -12.09 0.51
C THR A 32 -2.19 -12.67 0.06
N ARG A 33 -1.59 -13.50 0.89
CA ARG A 33 -0.43 -14.30 0.57
C ARG A 33 -0.86 -15.75 0.39
N VAL A 34 -0.47 -16.35 -0.74
CA VAL A 34 -0.66 -17.78 -0.98
C VAL A 34 0.67 -18.48 -0.74
N ASP A 35 0.75 -19.24 0.35
CA ASP A 35 1.89 -20.09 0.61
C ASP A 35 1.68 -21.43 -0.11
N MET A 36 2.49 -21.66 -1.14
CA MET A 36 2.48 -22.90 -1.92
C MET A 36 3.48 -23.88 -1.31
N PRO A 37 3.03 -24.96 -0.65
CA PRO A 37 3.95 -25.99 -0.18
C PRO A 37 4.56 -26.76 -1.36
N TYR A 38 5.73 -27.35 -1.13
CA TYR A 38 6.47 -28.16 -2.10
C TYR A 38 5.67 -29.36 -2.67
N HIS A 39 4.56 -29.75 -2.03
CA HIS A 39 3.72 -30.89 -2.42
C HIS A 39 2.57 -30.53 -3.39
N GLY A 40 2.46 -29.26 -3.83
CA GLY A 40 1.55 -28.84 -4.88
C GLY A 40 0.36 -27.99 -4.41
N VAL A 41 -0.51 -27.64 -5.36
CA VAL A 41 -1.58 -26.63 -5.21
C VAL A 41 -2.67 -27.02 -4.20
N ALA A 42 -2.85 -28.32 -3.95
CA ALA A 42 -3.93 -28.84 -3.10
C ALA A 42 -3.79 -28.44 -1.61
N ASP A 43 -2.58 -28.14 -1.16
CA ASP A 43 -2.29 -27.77 0.24
C ASP A 43 -2.00 -26.27 0.39
N ALA A 44 -2.29 -25.46 -0.63
CA ALA A 44 -2.05 -24.02 -0.60
C ALA A 44 -2.83 -23.38 0.57
N LYS A 45 -2.13 -22.66 1.43
CA LYS A 45 -2.74 -21.88 2.52
C LYS A 45 -2.71 -20.41 2.16
N SER A 46 -3.88 -19.77 2.15
CA SER A 46 -3.98 -18.33 2.05
C SER A 46 -3.93 -17.72 3.46
N SER A 47 -3.07 -16.71 3.63
CA SER A 47 -3.07 -15.85 4.81
C SER A 47 -3.23 -14.40 4.38
N VAL A 48 -3.63 -13.53 5.32
CA VAL A 48 -3.70 -12.09 5.09
C VAL A 48 -2.65 -11.39 5.95
N GLU A 49 -2.03 -10.36 5.39
CA GLU A 49 -1.06 -9.53 6.10
C GLU A 49 -1.24 -8.05 5.76
N LEU A 50 -0.92 -7.20 6.72
CA LEU A 50 -0.87 -5.76 6.56
C LEU A 50 0.54 -5.34 6.14
N VAL A 51 0.64 -4.60 5.06
CA VAL A 51 1.90 -4.10 4.50
C VAL A 51 1.90 -2.58 4.53
N THR A 52 3.00 -1.98 4.95
CA THR A 52 3.27 -0.54 4.89
C THR A 52 4.75 -0.34 4.61
N ALA A 53 5.11 0.77 3.95
CA ALA A 53 6.51 1.09 3.71
C ALA A 53 7.34 1.15 5.01
N PRO A 54 8.64 0.79 4.97
CA PRO A 54 9.55 0.85 6.11
C PRO A 54 9.64 2.24 6.73
N ARG A 55 9.79 2.30 8.06
CA ARG A 55 9.79 3.57 8.82
C ARG A 55 10.87 4.57 8.39
N ASP A 56 12.00 4.10 7.89
CA ASP A 56 13.11 4.94 7.41
C ASP A 56 12.89 5.48 5.99
N SER A 57 11.84 5.02 5.30
CA SER A 57 11.50 5.38 3.93
C SER A 57 10.30 6.32 3.82
N VAL A 58 9.65 6.65 4.95
CA VAL A 58 8.43 7.48 5.03
C VAL A 58 8.43 8.37 6.27
N LEU A 59 7.58 9.39 6.29
CA LEU A 59 7.38 10.22 7.46
C LEU A 59 6.79 9.41 8.63
N PRO A 60 7.34 9.54 9.85
CA PRO A 60 6.75 8.93 11.03
C PRO A 60 5.34 9.47 11.29
N GLY A 61 4.34 8.58 11.29
CA GLY A 61 2.94 8.93 11.53
C GLY A 61 2.41 8.40 12.85
N LEU A 62 1.78 9.25 13.67
CA LEU A 62 1.12 8.83 14.91
C LEU A 62 -0.01 7.82 14.63
N ALA A 63 -0.80 8.06 13.58
CA ALA A 63 -1.87 7.16 13.15
C ALA A 63 -1.30 5.84 12.60
N ARG A 64 -0.22 5.89 11.81
CA ARG A 64 0.52 4.70 11.36
C ARG A 64 0.96 3.83 12.55
N ASP A 65 1.60 4.42 13.55
CA ASP A 65 2.04 3.70 14.74
C ASP A 65 0.85 3.07 15.51
N ALA A 66 -0.30 3.74 15.55
CA ALA A 66 -1.51 3.19 16.16
C ALA A 66 -2.08 2.00 15.37
N VAL A 67 -2.14 2.09 14.04
CA VAL A 67 -2.60 1.00 13.16
C VAL A 67 -1.72 -0.24 13.28
N ILE A 68 -0.39 -0.07 13.29
CA ILE A 68 0.56 -1.18 13.45
C ILE A 68 0.34 -1.87 14.80
N ARG A 69 0.25 -1.11 15.90
CA ARG A 69 0.00 -1.68 17.24
C ARG A 69 -1.34 -2.42 17.33
N ALA A 70 -2.40 -1.84 16.79
CA ALA A 70 -3.72 -2.47 16.78
C ALA A 70 -3.69 -3.79 15.99
N SER A 71 -3.06 -3.79 14.82
CA SER A 71 -2.96 -4.98 13.97
C SER A 71 -2.21 -6.12 14.66
N VAL A 72 -1.07 -5.80 15.30
CA VAL A 72 -0.32 -6.78 16.10
C VAL A 72 -1.15 -7.31 17.27
N ALA A 73 -1.90 -6.46 17.97
CA ALA A 73 -2.75 -6.87 19.09
C ALA A 73 -3.89 -7.81 18.66
N GLU A 74 -4.43 -7.63 17.45
CA GLU A 74 -5.46 -8.49 16.86
C GLU A 74 -4.88 -9.76 16.18
N GLY A 75 -3.56 -9.94 16.21
CA GLY A 75 -2.90 -11.08 15.59
C GLY A 75 -2.80 -11.01 14.06
N LEU A 76 -3.04 -9.84 13.45
CA LEU A 76 -2.81 -9.60 12.03
C LEU A 76 -1.30 -9.40 11.80
N PRO A 77 -0.63 -10.24 10.99
CA PRO A 77 0.77 -10.04 10.66
C PRO A 77 1.00 -8.69 9.98
N VAL A 78 2.02 -7.96 10.45
CA VAL A 78 2.43 -6.68 9.87
C VAL A 78 3.81 -6.80 9.23
N ARG A 79 3.94 -6.30 8.01
CA ARG A 79 5.19 -6.21 7.25
C ARG A 79 5.52 -4.75 6.97
N GLU A 80 6.65 -4.30 7.51
CA GLU A 80 7.24 -3.01 7.16
C GLU A 80 8.21 -3.22 5.98
N GLU A 81 7.66 -3.26 4.76
CA GLU A 81 8.39 -3.51 3.52
C GLU A 81 7.79 -2.71 2.35
N PRO A 82 8.50 -2.55 1.21
CA PRO A 82 7.99 -1.80 0.06
C PRO A 82 6.64 -2.33 -0.43
N VAL A 83 5.67 -1.44 -0.66
CA VAL A 83 4.40 -1.79 -1.30
C VAL A 83 4.61 -1.75 -2.82
N LEU A 84 4.54 -2.91 -3.47
CA LEU A 84 4.80 -3.03 -4.90
C LEU A 84 3.52 -2.92 -5.72
N ALA A 85 3.51 -2.05 -6.72
CA ALA A 85 2.37 -1.90 -7.64
C ALA A 85 2.05 -3.20 -8.40
N SER A 86 3.07 -4.04 -8.65
CA SER A 86 2.91 -5.36 -9.27
C SER A 86 2.07 -6.33 -8.45
N ASP A 87 1.93 -6.11 -7.15
CA ASP A 87 1.20 -6.99 -6.24
C ASP A 87 -0.27 -6.57 -6.10
N ALA A 88 -0.74 -5.56 -6.86
CA ALA A 88 -2.07 -4.97 -6.71
C ALA A 88 -3.21 -6.00 -6.79
N ASP A 89 -3.07 -7.04 -7.61
CA ASP A 89 -4.06 -8.13 -7.73
C ASP A 89 -4.20 -8.96 -6.44
N CYS A 90 -3.19 -8.93 -5.56
CA CYS A 90 -3.21 -9.60 -4.26
C CYS A 90 -3.82 -8.73 -3.16
N TRP A 91 -4.09 -7.44 -3.42
CA TRP A 91 -4.58 -6.51 -2.42
C TRP A 91 -6.08 -6.71 -2.20
N THR A 92 -6.47 -6.88 -0.95
CA THR A 92 -7.88 -6.93 -0.55
C THR A 92 -8.37 -5.57 -0.11
N GLU A 93 -7.49 -4.76 0.48
CA GLU A 93 -7.78 -3.41 0.97
C GLU A 93 -6.55 -2.51 0.81
N ALA A 94 -6.78 -1.22 0.57
CA ALA A 94 -5.76 -0.19 0.64
C ALA A 94 -6.34 1.02 1.37
N PHE A 95 -5.53 1.65 2.23
CA PHE A 95 -5.97 2.82 2.98
C PHE A 95 -4.80 3.73 3.33
N LEU A 96 -5.12 5.01 3.55
CA LEU A 96 -4.21 6.05 3.97
C LEU A 96 -4.46 6.40 5.43
N THR A 97 -3.42 6.86 6.11
CA THR A 97 -3.53 7.30 7.50
C THR A 97 -2.84 8.62 7.76
N ASN A 98 -3.45 9.47 8.58
CA ASN A 98 -2.80 10.62 9.20
C ASN A 98 -3.45 10.97 10.54
N ALA A 99 -2.89 11.92 11.27
CA ALA A 99 -3.38 12.29 12.60
C ALA A 99 -4.75 13.00 12.61
N VAL A 100 -5.25 13.46 11.45
CA VAL A 100 -6.49 14.27 11.34
C VAL A 100 -7.68 13.41 10.92
N ARG A 101 -7.50 12.56 9.91
CA ARG A 101 -8.54 11.74 9.28
C ARG A 101 -8.47 10.27 9.69
N LEU A 102 -7.43 9.89 10.44
CA LEU A 102 -7.17 8.55 10.95
C LEU A 102 -6.99 7.51 9.86
N VAL A 103 -8.08 6.96 9.31
CA VAL A 103 -8.07 5.91 8.28
C VAL A 103 -8.97 6.35 7.13
N GLN A 104 -8.42 6.34 5.92
CA GLN A 104 -9.14 6.71 4.70
C GLN A 104 -8.99 5.60 3.66
N PRO A 105 -10.09 4.98 3.19
CA PRO A 105 -10.00 3.94 2.17
C PRO A 105 -9.53 4.51 0.83
N VAL A 106 -8.62 3.79 0.17
CA VAL A 106 -8.18 4.05 -1.20
C VAL A 106 -9.06 3.21 -2.12
N ARG A 107 -9.72 3.85 -3.09
CA ARG A 107 -10.60 3.17 -4.05
C ARG A 107 -9.92 2.85 -5.37
N GLU A 108 -9.01 3.70 -5.79
CA GLU A 108 -8.35 3.61 -7.09
C GLU A 108 -6.99 4.29 -6.99
N VAL A 109 -5.97 3.69 -7.60
CA VAL A 109 -4.67 4.31 -7.84
C VAL A 109 -4.54 4.53 -9.34
N ARG A 110 -4.30 5.78 -9.75
CA ARG A 110 -4.11 6.16 -11.15
C ARG A 110 -2.67 6.53 -11.39
N TRP A 111 -2.12 6.00 -12.48
CA TRP A 111 -0.78 6.32 -12.95
C TRP A 111 -0.83 7.45 -13.97
N GLY A 112 0.14 8.37 -13.92
CA GLY A 112 0.31 9.34 -14.99
C GLY A 112 0.66 8.62 -16.28
N SER A 113 -0.18 8.72 -17.31
CA SER A 113 0.13 8.18 -18.64
C SER A 113 1.33 8.92 -19.23
N SER A 114 2.39 8.18 -19.61
CA SER A 114 3.53 8.69 -20.37
C SER A 114 3.18 8.92 -21.85
N ASP A 115 1.97 9.38 -22.17
CA ASP A 115 1.56 9.76 -23.54
C ASP A 115 2.00 11.19 -23.91
N GLY A 116 3.14 11.61 -23.37
CA GLY A 116 3.89 12.71 -23.94
C GLY A 116 4.59 12.17 -25.19
N LYS A 117 3.97 12.32 -26.36
CA LYS A 117 4.70 12.22 -27.63
C LYS A 117 5.96 13.07 -27.51
N SER A 118 7.13 12.42 -27.46
CA SER A 118 8.37 13.05 -27.89
C SER A 118 8.22 13.32 -29.38
N SER A 119 7.70 14.49 -29.74
CA SER A 119 7.95 15.08 -31.05
C SER A 119 9.09 16.06 -30.86
N GLU A 120 10.28 15.65 -31.29
CA GLU A 120 11.33 16.55 -31.76
C GLU A 120 10.81 17.43 -32.92
#